data_AF-A0A6B1KMW7-F1
#
_entry.id   AF-A0A6B1KMW7-F1
#
_cell.length_a   1.000
_cell.length_b   1.000
_cell.length_c   1.000
_cell.angle_alpha   90.00
_cell.angle_beta   90.00
_cell.angle_gamma   90.00
#
_symmetry.space_group_name_H-M   'P 1'
#
loop_
_entity.id
_entity.type
_entity.pdbx_description
1 polymer ?
#
loop_
_entity_poly.entity_id
_entity_poly.type
_entity_poly.pdbx_seq_one_letter_code
_entity_poly.pdbx_strand_id
1 'polypeptide(L)'
;MSYSTADSLRPVTLDDVRGAQKMLSGVARVTALEGSRHLSQLVGAPVHLKCENLQRTGSFKLRGAYVRIAGLLPEERAAGVVAASAGNHAQGVALASALLGVRSTVFMPKGAPLPKVSATRDYGAEVRLHGQVVDETLAAAQEYAAETGAVFIHPFDHPDIIAGQGTVGLEILEQCPEARTIVVGIGGGGLAAGIAVSVKALRPDLRIVGVQAEGAAAYPPSLAAGRPVTVENPATMADGIKVGRPGDVPFGIVGELVDEVRTVSEDELSAALLLCLERAKLVVEPAGASPVAALLSRPGSFEGPVVAVLSGGNVDPVLMQRVLRHGMAAQGRYLAVRLRLTDRPGALATLLGVLSVVDANVLDVSHVRTDPRLGLTEAEVELHLETKGPAHCAEVGQALREAGYTVMG
;
A
#
# COMPACT_ATOMS: atom_id res chain seq x y z
N MET A 1 -1.39 -22.97 -8.27
CA MET A 1 -0.33 -23.86 -8.79
C MET A 1 1.00 -23.42 -8.19
N SER A 2 1.88 -24.37 -7.85
CA SER A 2 3.20 -24.10 -7.26
C SER A 2 4.19 -23.85 -8.39
N TYR A 3 4.87 -22.70 -8.40
CA TYR A 3 5.68 -22.25 -9.52
C TYR A 3 7.13 -22.03 -9.08
N SER A 4 7.87 -23.13 -8.88
CA SER A 4 9.31 -23.08 -8.67
C SER A 4 10.01 -23.18 -10.03
N THR A 5 10.74 -22.14 -10.43
CA THR A 5 11.79 -22.26 -11.46
C THR A 5 13.05 -22.85 -10.82
N ALA A 6 13.87 -23.58 -11.56
CA ALA A 6 15.03 -24.31 -11.01
C ALA A 6 16.07 -23.41 -10.30
N ASP A 7 16.11 -22.10 -10.61
CA ASP A 7 16.96 -21.10 -9.95
C ASP A 7 16.36 -20.50 -8.66
N SER A 8 15.09 -20.80 -8.33
CA SER A 8 14.40 -20.21 -7.18
C SER A 8 14.85 -20.79 -5.83
N LEU A 9 15.74 -21.78 -5.80
CA LEU A 9 16.13 -22.49 -4.58
C LEU A 9 17.49 -22.10 -4.01
N ARG A 10 18.24 -21.18 -4.66
CA ARG A 10 19.51 -20.70 -4.09
C ARG A 10 19.24 -19.77 -2.89
N PRO A 11 19.89 -19.96 -1.74
CA PRO A 11 19.77 -19.06 -0.60
C PRO A 11 20.20 -17.64 -0.97
N VAL A 12 19.45 -16.62 -0.55
CA VAL A 12 19.85 -15.22 -0.70
C VAL A 12 20.72 -14.83 0.47
N THR A 13 21.93 -14.34 0.20
CA THR A 13 22.93 -13.99 1.21
C THR A 13 23.14 -12.48 1.34
N LEU A 14 23.82 -12.05 2.40
CA LEU A 14 24.26 -10.66 2.56
C LEU A 14 25.17 -10.21 1.40
N ASP A 15 26.00 -11.11 0.86
CA ASP A 15 26.90 -10.77 -0.25
C ASP A 15 26.13 -10.56 -1.57
N ASP A 16 25.03 -11.30 -1.80
CA ASP A 16 24.12 -11.01 -2.92
C ASP A 16 23.52 -9.61 -2.78
N VAL A 17 23.11 -9.21 -1.56
CA VAL A 17 22.57 -7.86 -1.30
C VAL A 17 23.64 -6.78 -1.49
N ARG A 18 24.88 -7.00 -1.05
CA ARG A 18 26.00 -6.07 -1.29
C ARG A 18 26.34 -5.97 -2.77
N GLY A 19 26.28 -7.08 -3.50
CA GLY A 19 26.39 -7.10 -4.96
C GLY A 19 25.31 -6.25 -5.62
N ALA A 20 24.06 -6.42 -5.19
CA ALA A 20 22.93 -5.61 -5.64
C ALA A 20 23.10 -4.11 -5.32
N GLN A 21 23.59 -3.75 -4.12
CA GLN A 21 23.86 -2.36 -3.74
C GLN A 21 24.87 -1.71 -4.70
N LYS A 22 25.92 -2.44 -5.09
CA LYS A 22 26.90 -1.97 -6.09
C LYS A 22 26.26 -1.76 -7.46
N MET A 23 25.45 -2.72 -7.94
CA MET A 23 24.75 -2.61 -9.23
C MET A 23 23.77 -1.43 -9.26
N LEU A 24 23.15 -1.11 -8.12
CA LEU A 24 22.16 -0.04 -8.00
C LEU A 24 22.77 1.35 -7.80
N SER A 25 24.09 1.46 -7.63
CA SER A 25 24.79 2.73 -7.50
C SER A 25 24.59 3.60 -8.74
N GLY A 26 24.13 4.84 -8.54
CA GLY A 26 23.77 5.76 -9.64
C GLY A 26 22.46 5.42 -10.37
N VAL A 27 21.80 4.31 -10.00
CA VAL A 27 20.54 3.86 -10.59
C VAL A 27 19.38 4.10 -9.64
N ALA A 28 19.41 3.49 -8.45
CA ALA A 28 18.42 3.74 -7.41
C ALA A 28 18.84 4.94 -6.56
N ARG A 29 17.87 5.71 -6.08
CA ARG A 29 18.10 6.74 -5.07
C ARG A 29 18.35 6.05 -3.73
N VAL A 30 19.34 6.52 -2.97
CA VAL A 30 19.35 6.32 -1.51
C VAL A 30 18.23 7.18 -0.96
N THR A 31 17.12 6.57 -0.59
CA THR A 31 15.90 7.32 -0.22
C THR A 31 16.05 7.93 1.16
N ALA A 32 15.37 9.06 1.38
CA ALA A 32 15.40 9.78 2.64
C ALA A 32 14.86 8.91 3.80
N LEU A 33 15.42 9.14 4.99
CA LEU A 33 14.94 8.59 6.25
C LEU A 33 14.41 9.75 7.11
N GLU A 34 13.10 9.98 7.05
CA GLU A 34 12.48 11.18 7.62
C GLU A 34 11.97 10.92 9.04
N GLY A 35 12.33 11.77 10.00
CA GLY A 35 11.83 11.68 11.37
C GLY A 35 10.38 12.14 11.50
N SER A 36 9.54 11.41 12.24
CA SER A 36 8.14 11.79 12.48
C SER A 36 7.89 12.11 13.96
N ARG A 37 7.91 13.40 14.32
CA ARG A 37 7.65 13.83 15.72
C ARG A 37 6.31 13.35 16.26
N HIS A 38 5.27 13.34 15.42
CA HIS A 38 3.95 12.92 15.84
C HIS A 38 3.89 11.41 16.13
N LEU A 39 4.45 10.58 15.24
CA LEU A 39 4.53 9.14 15.49
C LEU A 39 5.44 8.82 16.67
N SER A 40 6.56 9.56 16.84
CA SER A 40 7.43 9.38 17.99
C SER A 40 6.72 9.62 19.33
N GLN A 41 5.84 10.63 19.39
CA GLN A 41 5.04 10.90 20.58
C GLN A 41 4.03 9.78 20.86
N LEU A 42 3.38 9.25 19.82
CA LEU A 42 2.42 8.17 19.96
C LEU A 42 3.10 6.88 20.42
N VAL A 43 4.19 6.48 19.77
CA VAL A 43 4.95 5.26 20.05
C VAL A 43 5.74 5.35 21.36
N GLY A 44 6.12 6.56 21.79
CA GLY A 44 6.94 6.78 22.98
C GLY A 44 8.45 6.57 22.73
N ALA A 45 8.87 6.46 21.47
CA ALA A 45 10.28 6.32 21.05
C ALA A 45 10.48 6.97 19.67
N PRO A 46 11.72 7.27 19.23
CA PRO A 46 11.95 7.86 17.91
C PRO A 46 11.39 6.99 16.78
N VAL A 47 10.61 7.60 15.88
CA VAL A 47 10.07 6.96 14.67
C VAL A 47 10.60 7.66 13.42
N HIS A 48 11.13 6.87 12.51
CA HIS A 48 11.62 7.29 11.21
C HIS A 48 10.84 6.62 10.07
N LEU A 49 10.73 7.30 8.94
CA LEU A 49 10.03 6.86 7.74
C LEU A 49 11.06 6.64 6.64
N LYS A 50 11.23 5.40 6.17
CA LYS A 50 12.09 5.08 5.03
C LYS A 50 11.30 5.30 3.73
N CYS A 51 11.58 6.39 3.03
CA CYS A 51 10.72 6.97 1.99
C CYS A 51 10.91 6.33 0.60
N GLU A 52 10.66 5.02 0.46
CA GLU A 52 10.72 4.34 -0.84
C GLU A 52 9.63 4.81 -1.83
N ASN A 53 8.59 5.50 -1.36
CA ASN A 53 7.65 6.25 -2.19
C ASN A 53 8.32 7.37 -3.00
N LEU A 54 9.51 7.83 -2.60
CA LEU A 54 10.31 8.82 -3.34
C LEU A 54 11.37 8.19 -4.25
N GLN A 55 11.42 6.87 -4.34
CA GLN A 55 12.27 6.17 -5.30
C GLN A 55 11.84 6.53 -6.74
N ARG A 56 12.73 6.34 -7.71
CA ARG A 56 12.35 6.37 -9.13
C ARG A 56 11.21 5.38 -9.36
N THR A 57 10.24 5.71 -10.20
CA THR A 57 8.97 4.97 -10.36
C THR A 57 8.01 5.04 -9.16
N GLY A 58 8.32 5.80 -8.10
CA GLY A 58 7.42 5.98 -6.96
C GLY A 58 7.32 4.77 -6.01
N SER A 59 8.23 3.79 -6.09
CA SER A 59 8.27 2.65 -5.18
C SER A 59 9.61 1.92 -5.19
N PHE A 60 9.83 1.03 -4.22
CA PHE A 60 11.03 0.19 -4.12
C PHE A 60 11.26 -0.77 -5.32
N LYS A 61 10.23 -1.04 -6.14
CA LYS A 61 10.25 -2.14 -7.13
C LYS A 61 11.36 -2.04 -8.16
N LEU A 62 11.85 -0.83 -8.47
CA LEU A 62 12.99 -0.64 -9.36
C LEU A 62 14.22 -1.44 -8.91
N ARG A 63 14.47 -1.54 -7.60
CA ARG A 63 15.70 -2.12 -7.04
C ARG A 63 15.87 -3.57 -7.48
N GLY A 64 14.94 -4.45 -7.11
CA GLY A 64 14.98 -5.84 -7.55
C GLY A 64 14.84 -6.01 -9.06
N ALA A 65 13.95 -5.25 -9.71
CA ALA A 65 13.76 -5.37 -11.16
C ALA A 65 15.07 -5.09 -11.92
N TYR A 66 15.79 -4.04 -11.54
CA TYR A 66 17.08 -3.71 -12.14
C TYR A 66 18.12 -4.78 -11.88
N VAL A 67 18.24 -5.29 -10.66
CA VAL A 67 19.22 -6.36 -10.33
C VAL A 67 18.94 -7.61 -11.14
N ARG A 68 17.67 -8.03 -11.27
CA ARG A 68 17.32 -9.21 -12.08
C ARG A 68 17.65 -9.00 -13.55
N ILE A 69 17.27 -7.85 -14.13
CA ILE A 69 17.47 -7.59 -15.56
C ILE A 69 18.96 -7.38 -15.87
N ALA A 70 19.72 -6.75 -14.97
CA ALA A 70 21.16 -6.57 -15.09
C ALA A 70 21.93 -7.90 -14.94
N GLY A 71 21.37 -8.89 -14.25
CA GLY A 71 21.95 -10.22 -14.13
C GLY A 71 21.72 -11.12 -15.34
N LEU A 72 20.86 -10.74 -16.29
CA LEU A 72 20.54 -11.57 -17.45
C LEU A 72 21.74 -11.75 -18.39
N LEU A 73 21.84 -12.96 -18.93
CA LEU A 73 22.81 -13.34 -19.95
C LEU A 73 22.56 -12.58 -21.26
N PRO A 74 23.57 -12.41 -22.14
CA PRO A 74 23.41 -11.70 -23.41
C PRO A 74 22.24 -12.22 -24.27
N GLU A 75 22.07 -13.53 -24.35
CA GLU A 75 21.00 -14.21 -25.07
C GLU A 75 19.61 -13.91 -24.47
N GLU A 76 19.49 -13.91 -23.15
CA GLU A 76 18.26 -13.56 -22.44
C GLU A 76 17.89 -12.09 -22.66
N ARG A 77 18.89 -11.20 -22.58
CA ARG A 77 18.70 -9.76 -22.86
C ARG A 77 18.25 -9.51 -24.30
N ALA A 78 18.78 -10.27 -25.27
CA ALA A 78 18.39 -10.17 -26.68
C ALA A 78 16.94 -10.62 -26.89
N ALA A 79 16.51 -11.69 -26.22
CA ALA A 79 15.13 -12.16 -26.23
C ALA A 79 14.16 -11.13 -25.61
N GLY A 80 14.64 -10.34 -24.64
CA GLY A 80 13.88 -9.32 -23.94
C GLY A 80 13.24 -9.85 -22.66
N VAL A 81 12.45 -9.01 -22.01
CA VAL A 81 11.79 -9.35 -20.74
C VAL A 81 10.29 -9.16 -20.80
N VAL A 82 9.58 -9.92 -19.99
CA VAL A 82 8.12 -9.81 -19.86
C VAL A 82 7.70 -9.78 -18.40
N ALA A 83 6.68 -8.99 -18.08
CA ALA A 83 6.08 -8.94 -16.76
C ALA A 83 4.55 -8.82 -16.84
N ALA A 84 3.87 -9.24 -15.77
CA ALA A 84 2.45 -9.01 -15.58
C ALA A 84 2.24 -8.20 -14.29
N SER A 85 1.70 -6.98 -14.42
CA SER A 85 1.37 -6.13 -13.27
C SER A 85 0.57 -4.91 -13.71
N ALA A 86 -0.46 -4.54 -12.96
CA ALA A 86 -1.19 -3.29 -13.19
C ALA A 86 -0.55 -2.06 -12.50
N GLY A 87 0.65 -2.16 -11.89
CA GLY A 87 1.18 -1.09 -11.03
C GLY A 87 2.69 -1.07 -10.84
N ASN A 88 3.14 -1.04 -9.58
CA ASN A 88 4.53 -0.69 -9.22
C ASN A 88 5.58 -1.58 -9.86
N HIS A 89 5.29 -2.88 -10.00
CA HIS A 89 6.21 -3.81 -10.64
C HIS A 89 6.37 -3.54 -12.14
N ALA A 90 5.28 -3.23 -12.84
CA ALA A 90 5.31 -2.87 -14.25
C ALA A 90 6.21 -1.65 -14.51
N GLN A 91 6.07 -0.60 -13.70
CA GLN A 91 6.90 0.61 -13.83
C GLN A 91 8.36 0.33 -13.47
N GLY A 92 8.61 -0.48 -12.43
CA GLY A 92 9.96 -0.91 -12.04
C GLY A 92 10.68 -1.68 -13.15
N VAL A 93 9.99 -2.64 -13.79
CA VAL A 93 10.51 -3.41 -14.93
C VAL A 93 10.72 -2.52 -16.14
N ALA A 94 9.75 -1.66 -16.48
CA ALA A 94 9.84 -0.76 -17.63
C ALA A 94 11.07 0.15 -17.53
N LEU A 95 11.21 0.86 -16.40
CA LEU A 95 12.35 1.75 -16.20
C LEU A 95 13.67 0.99 -16.14
N ALA A 96 13.74 -0.14 -15.43
CA ALA A 96 14.96 -0.95 -15.36
C ALA A 96 15.41 -1.40 -16.76
N SER A 97 14.47 -1.88 -17.58
CA SER A 97 14.73 -2.35 -18.93
C SER A 97 15.23 -1.24 -19.84
N ALA A 98 14.59 -0.06 -19.77
CA ALA A 98 15.01 1.11 -20.54
C ALA A 98 16.43 1.55 -20.20
N LEU A 99 16.81 1.56 -18.91
CA LEU A 99 18.16 1.91 -18.49
C LEU A 99 19.23 0.91 -18.93
N LEU A 100 18.84 -0.35 -19.11
CA LEU A 100 19.73 -1.44 -19.52
C LEU A 100 19.69 -1.72 -21.04
N GLY A 101 18.87 -0.98 -21.79
CA GLY A 101 18.69 -1.18 -23.23
C GLY A 101 18.01 -2.51 -23.58
N VAL A 102 17.20 -3.06 -22.68
CA VAL A 102 16.50 -4.34 -22.86
C VAL A 102 15.05 -4.08 -23.27
N ARG A 103 14.54 -4.81 -24.27
CA ARG A 103 13.13 -4.71 -24.68
C ARG A 103 12.25 -5.26 -23.55
N SER A 104 11.19 -4.53 -23.19
CA SER A 104 10.25 -4.97 -22.15
C SER A 104 8.81 -4.96 -22.64
N THR A 105 8.11 -6.07 -22.40
CA THR A 105 6.67 -6.24 -22.65
C THR A 105 5.95 -6.37 -21.31
N VAL A 106 4.89 -5.58 -21.10
CA VAL A 106 4.14 -5.61 -19.84
C VAL A 106 2.66 -5.90 -20.12
N PHE A 107 2.17 -6.99 -19.54
CA PHE A 107 0.75 -7.32 -19.55
C PHE A 107 0.04 -6.64 -18.39
N MET A 108 -1.02 -5.90 -18.70
CA MET A 108 -1.86 -5.19 -17.72
C MET A 108 -3.34 -5.49 -17.99
N PRO A 109 -4.21 -5.53 -16.96
CA PRO A 109 -5.63 -5.77 -17.16
C PRO A 109 -6.26 -4.59 -17.90
N LYS A 110 -7.32 -4.84 -18.67
CA LYS A 110 -8.02 -3.78 -19.43
C LYS A 110 -8.56 -2.66 -18.55
N GLY A 111 -8.89 -2.97 -17.29
CA GLY A 111 -9.33 -2.00 -16.28
C GLY A 111 -8.20 -1.35 -15.47
N ALA A 112 -6.92 -1.53 -15.84
CA ALA A 112 -5.82 -0.91 -15.11
C ALA A 112 -5.94 0.63 -15.09
N PRO A 113 -5.64 1.30 -13.97
CA PRO A 113 -5.69 2.75 -13.88
C PRO A 113 -4.87 3.42 -14.98
N LEU A 114 -5.47 4.36 -15.72
CA LEU A 114 -4.83 5.05 -16.84
C LEU A 114 -3.48 5.69 -16.47
N PRO A 115 -3.29 6.32 -15.29
CA PRO A 115 -1.98 6.85 -14.90
C PRO A 115 -0.90 5.77 -14.83
N LYS A 116 -1.23 4.56 -14.34
CA LYS A 116 -0.28 3.44 -14.24
C LYS A 116 0.08 2.87 -15.63
N VAL A 117 -0.90 2.83 -16.54
CA VAL A 117 -0.69 2.43 -17.94
C VAL A 117 0.19 3.45 -18.67
N SER A 118 -0.11 4.74 -18.55
CA SER A 118 0.68 5.82 -19.18
C SER A 118 2.12 5.79 -18.69
N ALA A 119 2.32 5.82 -17.37
CA ALA A 119 3.67 5.82 -16.79
C ALA A 119 4.51 4.63 -17.26
N THR A 120 3.90 3.43 -17.37
CA THR A 120 4.60 2.23 -17.86
C THR A 120 5.04 2.37 -19.33
N ARG A 121 4.19 2.95 -20.19
CA ARG A 121 4.55 3.26 -21.58
C ARG A 121 5.61 4.35 -21.69
N ASP A 122 5.49 5.39 -20.87
CA ASP A 122 6.40 6.54 -20.86
C ASP A 122 7.82 6.12 -20.42
N TYR A 123 7.94 5.06 -19.61
CA TYR A 123 9.23 4.42 -19.30
C TYR A 123 9.77 3.52 -20.42
N GLY A 124 9.05 3.32 -21.53
CA GLY A 124 9.53 2.61 -22.71
C GLY A 124 9.11 1.16 -22.85
N ALA A 125 8.17 0.67 -22.04
CA ALA A 125 7.65 -0.69 -22.19
C ALA A 125 6.53 -0.80 -23.23
N GLU A 126 6.49 -1.93 -23.95
CA GLU A 126 5.36 -2.34 -24.77
C GLU A 126 4.23 -2.85 -23.86
N VAL A 127 3.21 -2.01 -23.64
CA VAL A 127 2.07 -2.38 -22.78
C VAL A 127 0.98 -3.10 -23.58
N ARG A 128 0.70 -4.36 -23.21
CA ARG A 128 -0.37 -5.19 -23.76
C ARG A 128 -1.53 -5.29 -22.76
N LEU A 129 -2.68 -4.72 -23.14
CA LEU A 129 -3.89 -4.81 -22.31
C LEU A 129 -4.58 -6.15 -22.56
N HIS A 130 -4.58 -7.04 -21.57
CA HIS A 130 -5.15 -8.38 -21.67
C HIS A 130 -5.93 -8.74 -20.41
N GLY A 131 -7.06 -9.42 -20.58
CA GLY A 131 -7.86 -9.89 -19.47
C GLY A 131 -8.53 -8.81 -18.61
N GLN A 132 -9.29 -9.26 -17.61
CA GLN A 132 -9.99 -8.43 -16.64
C GLN A 132 -9.30 -8.41 -15.27
N VAL A 133 -8.62 -9.51 -14.93
CA VAL A 133 -7.94 -9.69 -13.64
C VAL A 133 -6.46 -9.96 -13.83
N VAL A 134 -5.68 -9.81 -12.74
CA VAL A 134 -4.22 -9.99 -12.78
C VAL A 134 -3.82 -11.43 -13.13
N ASP A 135 -4.57 -12.43 -12.68
CA ASP A 135 -4.27 -13.84 -12.98
C ASP A 135 -4.29 -14.12 -14.50
N GLU A 136 -5.22 -13.53 -15.25
CA GLU A 136 -5.27 -13.63 -16.71
C GLU A 136 -4.05 -12.95 -17.36
N THR A 137 -3.62 -11.80 -16.83
CA THR A 137 -2.40 -11.13 -17.34
C THR A 137 -1.14 -11.93 -17.05
N LEU A 138 -1.09 -12.66 -15.93
CA LEU A 138 0.02 -13.52 -15.56
C LEU A 138 0.13 -14.71 -16.51
N ALA A 139 -1.00 -15.38 -16.80
CA ALA A 139 -1.04 -16.46 -17.77
C ALA A 139 -0.55 -15.99 -19.15
N ALA A 140 -1.08 -14.85 -19.64
CA ALA A 140 -0.67 -14.29 -20.93
C ALA A 140 0.82 -13.91 -20.98
N ALA A 141 1.38 -13.39 -19.89
CA ALA A 141 2.81 -13.07 -19.81
C ALA A 141 3.69 -14.33 -19.84
N GLN A 142 3.23 -15.43 -19.23
CA GLN A 142 3.92 -16.73 -19.25
C GLN A 142 3.86 -17.39 -20.63
N GLU A 143 2.70 -17.36 -21.28
CA GLU A 143 2.54 -17.81 -22.67
C GLU A 143 3.48 -17.03 -23.59
N TYR A 144 3.50 -15.70 -23.47
CA TYR A 144 4.43 -14.86 -24.23
C TYR A 144 5.91 -15.21 -23.97
N ALA A 145 6.28 -15.46 -22.70
CA ALA A 145 7.64 -15.89 -22.36
C ALA A 145 8.00 -17.21 -23.05
N ALA A 146 7.09 -18.20 -23.02
CA ALA A 146 7.29 -19.51 -23.64
C ALA A 146 7.39 -19.42 -25.17
N GLU A 147 6.61 -18.55 -25.81
CA GLU A 147 6.59 -18.39 -27.27
C GLU A 147 7.79 -17.59 -27.80
N THR A 148 8.22 -16.56 -27.08
CA THR A 148 9.23 -15.60 -27.58
C THR A 148 10.63 -15.81 -27.01
N GLY A 149 10.76 -16.60 -25.95
CA GLY A 149 11.98 -16.73 -25.16
C GLY A 149 12.25 -15.54 -24.23
N ALA A 150 11.35 -14.56 -24.15
CA ALA A 150 11.49 -13.43 -23.24
C ALA A 150 11.51 -13.91 -21.77
N VAL A 151 12.38 -13.33 -20.95
CA VAL A 151 12.51 -13.73 -19.54
C VAL A 151 11.37 -13.11 -18.73
N PHE A 152 10.60 -13.96 -18.04
CA PHE A 152 9.57 -13.51 -17.10
C PHE A 152 10.20 -12.93 -15.83
N ILE A 153 9.90 -11.66 -15.53
CA ILE A 153 10.40 -10.97 -14.34
C ILE A 153 9.35 -11.04 -13.25
N HIS A 154 9.54 -11.94 -12.28
CA HIS A 154 8.60 -12.11 -11.17
C HIS A 154 8.59 -10.86 -10.25
N PRO A 155 7.42 -10.42 -9.74
CA PRO A 155 7.33 -9.26 -8.84
C PRO A 155 7.99 -9.41 -7.46
N PHE A 156 8.39 -10.61 -7.04
CA PHE A 156 8.89 -10.84 -5.67
C PHE A 156 9.57 -12.21 -5.50
N ASP A 157 9.12 -13.25 -6.18
CA ASP A 157 9.52 -14.64 -5.95
C ASP A 157 10.78 -15.02 -6.75
N HIS A 158 11.87 -14.31 -6.50
CA HIS A 158 13.15 -14.57 -7.16
C HIS A 158 14.33 -14.08 -6.31
N PRO A 159 15.42 -14.85 -6.17
CA PRO A 159 16.61 -14.45 -5.40
C PRO A 159 17.16 -13.06 -5.75
N ASP A 160 17.37 -12.76 -7.04
CA ASP A 160 17.86 -11.45 -7.50
C ASP A 160 16.92 -10.29 -7.14
N ILE A 161 15.60 -10.52 -7.20
CA ILE A 161 14.60 -9.53 -6.82
C ILE A 161 14.75 -9.23 -5.33
N ILE A 162 14.80 -10.27 -4.50
CA ILE A 162 14.97 -10.19 -3.04
C ILE A 162 16.29 -9.50 -2.68
N ALA A 163 17.40 -9.87 -3.33
CA ALA A 163 18.71 -9.24 -3.12
C ALA A 163 18.67 -7.74 -3.41
N GLY A 164 18.03 -7.33 -4.51
CA GLY A 164 17.81 -5.92 -4.82
C GLY A 164 16.98 -5.20 -3.76
N GLN A 165 15.91 -5.84 -3.26
CA GLN A 165 15.10 -5.21 -2.20
C GLN A 165 15.84 -5.09 -0.87
N GLY A 166 16.74 -6.04 -0.58
CA GLY A 166 17.54 -6.03 0.64
C GLY A 166 18.48 -4.83 0.79
N THR A 167 18.75 -4.12 -0.31
CA THR A 167 19.50 -2.86 -0.27
C THR A 167 18.81 -1.79 0.56
N VAL A 168 17.48 -1.84 0.70
CA VAL A 168 16.73 -0.97 1.62
C VAL A 168 17.17 -1.20 3.07
N GLY A 169 17.41 -2.46 3.45
CA GLY A 169 17.88 -2.81 4.80
C GLY A 169 19.30 -2.29 5.08
N LEU A 170 20.20 -2.36 4.09
CA LEU A 170 21.54 -1.77 4.21
C LEU A 170 21.48 -0.25 4.40
N GLU A 171 20.67 0.44 3.59
CA GLU A 171 20.49 1.89 3.73
C GLU A 171 19.90 2.27 5.09
N ILE A 172 18.94 1.49 5.62
CA ILE A 172 18.39 1.73 6.96
C ILE A 172 19.47 1.63 8.04
N LEU A 173 20.31 0.58 7.99
CA LEU A 173 21.39 0.39 8.96
C LEU A 173 22.48 1.46 8.87
N GLU A 174 22.75 1.99 7.68
CA GLU A 174 23.66 3.11 7.47
C GLU A 174 23.07 4.43 7.99
N GLN A 175 21.77 4.67 7.78
CA GLN A 175 21.09 5.93 8.12
C GLN A 175 20.62 6.01 9.58
N CYS A 176 20.33 4.88 10.22
CA CYS A 176 19.86 4.77 11.62
C CYS A 176 20.45 3.50 12.27
N PRO A 177 21.76 3.49 12.57
CA PRO A 177 22.43 2.33 13.17
C PRO A 177 21.86 1.95 14.55
N GLU A 178 21.21 2.88 15.24
CA GLU A 178 20.58 2.66 16.55
C GLU A 178 19.19 2.01 16.47
N ALA A 179 18.63 1.79 15.28
CA ALA A 179 17.30 1.20 15.10
C ALA A 179 17.16 -0.13 15.88
N ARG A 180 15.99 -0.29 16.51
CA ARG A 180 15.58 -1.50 17.25
C ARG A 180 14.49 -2.28 16.56
N THR A 181 13.61 -1.58 15.83
CA THR A 181 12.53 -2.23 15.08
C THR A 181 12.41 -1.67 13.66
N ILE A 182 12.29 -2.54 12.65
CA ILE A 182 11.88 -2.18 11.29
C ILE A 182 10.48 -2.73 11.05
N VAL A 183 9.57 -1.89 10.57
CA VAL A 183 8.19 -2.26 10.21
C VAL A 183 8.02 -2.14 8.70
N VAL A 184 7.57 -3.23 8.06
CA VAL A 184 7.53 -3.35 6.59
C VAL A 184 6.26 -4.04 6.10
N GLY A 185 5.67 -3.51 5.02
CA GLY A 185 4.49 -4.11 4.37
C GLY A 185 4.84 -5.41 3.63
N ILE A 186 3.94 -6.40 3.70
CA ILE A 186 4.11 -7.73 3.12
C ILE A 186 2.95 -8.04 2.15
N GLY A 187 3.28 -8.07 0.86
CA GLY A 187 2.47 -8.73 -0.18
C GLY A 187 2.96 -10.16 -0.37
N GLY A 188 3.67 -10.40 -1.48
CA GLY A 188 4.34 -11.68 -1.72
C GLY A 188 5.64 -11.91 -0.93
N GLY A 189 6.09 -10.92 -0.15
CA GLY A 189 7.20 -11.06 0.81
C GLY A 189 8.60 -10.63 0.35
N GLY A 190 8.81 -10.36 -0.94
CA GLY A 190 10.16 -10.08 -1.46
C GLY A 190 10.89 -8.90 -0.79
N LEU A 191 10.17 -7.82 -0.43
CA LEU A 191 10.75 -6.68 0.29
C LEU A 191 11.15 -7.06 1.72
N ALA A 192 10.24 -7.67 2.49
CA ALA A 192 10.50 -8.08 3.86
C ALA A 192 11.61 -9.12 3.95
N ALA A 193 11.60 -10.12 3.05
CA ALA A 193 12.66 -11.11 2.93
C ALA A 193 14.02 -10.46 2.65
N GLY A 194 14.09 -9.55 1.69
CA GLY A 194 15.35 -8.86 1.33
C GLY A 194 15.89 -8.05 2.50
N ILE A 195 15.04 -7.24 3.14
CA ILE A 195 15.42 -6.47 4.33
C ILE A 195 15.88 -7.41 5.45
N ALA A 196 15.17 -8.52 5.67
CA ALA A 196 15.53 -9.46 6.72
C ALA A 196 16.90 -10.12 6.50
N VAL A 197 17.22 -10.52 5.26
CA VAL A 197 18.54 -11.08 4.92
C VAL A 197 19.66 -10.09 5.26
N SER A 198 19.56 -8.84 4.83
CA SER A 198 20.63 -7.87 5.04
C SER A 198 20.72 -7.41 6.50
N VAL A 199 19.58 -7.20 7.14
CA VAL A 199 19.51 -6.69 8.52
C VAL A 199 19.92 -7.78 9.51
N LYS A 200 19.34 -8.98 9.46
CA LYS A 200 19.66 -10.03 10.45
C LYS A 200 21.10 -10.53 10.34
N ALA A 201 21.71 -10.45 9.16
CA ALA A 201 23.14 -10.79 8.99
C ALA A 201 24.08 -9.79 9.69
N LEU A 202 23.68 -8.54 9.87
CA LEU A 202 24.50 -7.47 10.47
C LEU A 202 24.08 -7.12 11.91
N ARG A 203 22.78 -7.23 12.20
CA ARG A 203 22.11 -6.87 13.45
C ARG A 203 21.03 -7.93 13.76
N PRO A 204 21.42 -9.14 14.20
CA PRO A 204 20.48 -10.21 14.51
C PRO A 204 19.51 -9.85 15.64
N ASP A 205 19.89 -8.90 16.50
CA ASP A 205 19.07 -8.35 17.59
C ASP A 205 17.95 -7.41 17.12
N LEU A 206 18.06 -6.84 15.91
CA LEU A 206 17.09 -5.88 15.40
C LEU A 206 15.79 -6.62 15.03
N ARG A 207 14.65 -6.15 15.53
CA ARG A 207 13.34 -6.76 15.30
C ARG A 207 12.74 -6.31 13.97
N ILE A 208 12.15 -7.23 13.21
CA ILE A 208 11.47 -6.98 11.94
C ILE A 208 10.01 -7.39 12.08
N VAL A 209 9.11 -6.45 11.87
CA VAL A 209 7.66 -6.65 11.93
C VAL A 209 7.07 -6.47 10.54
N GLY A 210 6.55 -7.57 9.99
CA GLY A 210 5.76 -7.60 8.78
C GLY A 210 4.34 -7.11 9.00
N VAL A 211 3.76 -6.42 8.02
CA VAL A 211 2.37 -5.94 8.07
C VAL A 211 1.61 -6.33 6.80
N GLN A 212 0.44 -6.93 6.96
CA GLN A 212 -0.50 -7.22 5.87
C GLN A 212 -1.83 -6.50 6.06
N ALA A 213 -2.54 -6.24 4.97
CA ALA A 213 -3.95 -5.90 5.07
C ALA A 213 -4.75 -7.15 5.48
N GLU A 214 -5.64 -7.02 6.45
CA GLU A 214 -6.40 -8.14 7.02
C GLU A 214 -7.14 -8.96 5.94
N GLY A 215 -7.84 -8.28 5.02
CA GLY A 215 -8.57 -8.93 3.93
C GLY A 215 -7.70 -9.57 2.83
N ALA A 216 -6.38 -9.48 2.92
CA ALA A 216 -5.42 -10.13 2.02
C ALA A 216 -4.26 -10.83 2.77
N ALA A 217 -4.44 -11.15 4.05
CA ALA A 217 -3.38 -11.64 4.92
C ALA A 217 -3.07 -13.13 4.72
N ALA A 218 -2.19 -13.45 3.76
CA ALA A 218 -1.81 -14.83 3.45
C ALA A 218 -0.64 -15.38 4.30
N TYR A 219 0.18 -14.54 4.92
CA TYR A 219 1.33 -14.99 5.72
C TYR A 219 0.95 -15.62 7.06
N PRO A 220 0.09 -15.03 7.91
CA PRO A 220 -0.28 -15.64 9.18
C PRO A 220 -0.77 -17.09 9.07
N PRO A 221 -1.74 -17.45 8.18
CA PRO A 221 -2.14 -18.84 8.02
C PRO A 221 -1.05 -19.72 7.39
N SER A 222 -0.20 -19.16 6.52
CA SER A 222 0.92 -19.91 5.92
C SER A 222 2.00 -20.27 6.94
N LEU A 223 2.35 -19.34 7.83
CA LEU A 223 3.32 -19.56 8.91
C LEU A 223 2.79 -20.61 9.89
N ALA A 224 1.51 -20.53 10.27
CA ALA A 224 0.88 -21.54 11.11
C ALA A 224 0.85 -22.93 10.46
N ALA A 225 0.71 -23.00 9.13
CA ALA A 225 0.73 -24.25 8.38
C ALA A 225 2.15 -24.77 8.04
N GLY A 226 3.19 -23.98 8.29
CA GLY A 226 4.58 -24.31 7.91
C GLY A 226 4.83 -24.35 6.39
N ARG A 227 3.90 -23.85 5.57
CA ARG A 227 4.00 -23.82 4.10
C ARG A 227 3.13 -22.69 3.52
N PRO A 228 3.43 -22.18 2.30
CA PRO A 228 2.56 -21.23 1.63
C PRO A 228 1.13 -21.78 1.44
N VAL A 229 0.15 -21.03 1.94
CA VAL A 229 -1.29 -21.27 1.80
C VAL A 229 -1.89 -20.14 0.97
N THR A 230 -2.86 -20.49 0.13
CA THR A 230 -3.62 -19.52 -0.66
C THR A 230 -4.85 -19.06 0.11
N VAL A 231 -5.05 -17.75 0.21
CA VAL A 231 -6.29 -17.09 0.63
C VAL A 231 -7.12 -16.81 -0.61
N GLU A 232 -8.36 -17.30 -0.60
CA GLU A 232 -9.30 -17.08 -1.69
C GLU A 232 -9.86 -15.66 -1.66
N ASN A 233 -10.04 -15.05 -2.84
CA ASN A 233 -10.68 -13.74 -3.01
C ASN A 233 -10.14 -12.63 -2.10
N PRO A 234 -8.81 -12.36 -2.08
CA PRO A 234 -8.25 -11.30 -1.25
C PRO A 234 -8.90 -9.96 -1.61
N ALA A 235 -9.24 -9.16 -0.60
CA ALA A 235 -9.92 -7.88 -0.75
C ALA A 235 -9.28 -6.82 0.16
N THR A 236 -8.72 -5.78 -0.44
CA THR A 236 -8.14 -4.64 0.26
C THR A 236 -7.94 -3.47 -0.70
N MET A 237 -7.96 -2.23 -0.19
CA MET A 237 -7.52 -1.05 -0.94
C MET A 237 -6.01 -1.05 -1.21
N ALA A 238 -5.22 -1.81 -0.45
CA ALA A 238 -3.78 -1.90 -0.56
C ALA A 238 -3.34 -2.86 -1.68
N ASP A 239 -3.56 -2.44 -2.93
CA ASP A 239 -3.29 -3.23 -4.14
C ASP A 239 -1.84 -3.76 -4.22
N GLY A 240 -0.85 -2.99 -3.75
CA GLY A 240 0.56 -3.41 -3.71
C GLY A 240 0.87 -4.61 -2.79
N ILE A 241 0.00 -4.90 -1.82
CA ILE A 241 0.10 -6.06 -0.91
C ILE A 241 -1.09 -7.02 -1.03
N LYS A 242 -1.96 -6.84 -2.03
CA LYS A 242 -3.08 -7.73 -2.35
C LYS A 242 -2.58 -9.00 -3.03
N VAL A 243 -1.94 -9.88 -2.25
CA VAL A 243 -1.32 -11.11 -2.74
C VAL A 243 -1.90 -12.31 -1.98
N GLY A 244 -2.63 -13.17 -2.69
CA GLY A 244 -3.37 -14.28 -2.08
C GLY A 244 -2.50 -15.45 -1.62
N ARG A 245 -1.22 -15.54 -2.00
CA ARG A 245 -0.30 -16.60 -1.57
C ARG A 245 1.12 -16.05 -1.44
N PRO A 246 1.87 -16.34 -0.36
CA PRO A 246 3.29 -16.02 -0.27
C PRO A 246 4.10 -16.57 -1.46
N GLY A 247 5.17 -15.88 -1.84
CA GLY A 247 6.17 -16.46 -2.73
C GLY A 247 6.92 -17.60 -2.05
N ASP A 248 7.37 -18.58 -2.82
CA ASP A 248 8.05 -19.76 -2.29
C ASP A 248 9.44 -19.40 -1.72
N VAL A 249 10.21 -18.54 -2.40
CA VAL A 249 11.51 -18.04 -1.91
C VAL A 249 11.38 -17.14 -0.67
N PRO A 250 10.57 -16.06 -0.69
CA PRO A 250 10.45 -15.19 0.47
C PRO A 250 9.74 -15.86 1.65
N PHE A 251 8.93 -16.92 1.46
CA PHE A 251 8.29 -17.60 2.59
C PHE A 251 9.31 -18.23 3.54
N GLY A 252 10.31 -18.95 3.02
CA GLY A 252 11.35 -19.56 3.85
C GLY A 252 12.12 -18.49 4.65
N ILE A 253 12.54 -17.42 3.97
CA ILE A 253 13.28 -16.31 4.59
C ILE A 253 12.43 -15.59 5.65
N VAL A 254 11.16 -15.28 5.34
CA VAL A 254 10.28 -14.60 6.29
C VAL A 254 10.00 -15.47 7.51
N GLY A 255 9.75 -16.78 7.31
CA GLY A 255 9.52 -17.70 8.42
C GLY A 255 10.72 -17.87 9.36
N GLU A 256 11.94 -17.69 8.86
CA GLU A 256 13.17 -17.80 9.65
C GLU A 256 13.61 -16.45 10.26
N LEU A 257 13.51 -15.35 9.51
CA LEU A 257 14.19 -14.09 9.83
C LEU A 257 13.26 -12.94 10.23
N VAL A 258 11.96 -13.02 9.98
CA VAL A 258 11.00 -11.97 10.38
C VAL A 258 10.35 -12.35 11.71
N ASP A 259 10.50 -11.50 12.71
CA ASP A 259 10.13 -11.81 14.10
C ASP A 259 8.61 -11.87 14.32
N GLU A 260 7.84 -11.12 13.53
CA GLU A 260 6.38 -11.05 13.67
C GLU A 260 5.71 -10.62 12.37
N VAL A 261 4.52 -11.16 12.07
CA VAL A 261 3.63 -10.65 11.00
C VAL A 261 2.28 -10.27 11.60
N ARG A 262 1.91 -9.00 11.45
CA ARG A 262 0.64 -8.43 11.92
C ARG A 262 -0.29 -8.11 10.76
N THR A 263 -1.57 -7.95 11.08
CA THR A 263 -2.58 -7.45 10.16
C THR A 263 -3.06 -6.07 10.58
N VAL A 264 -3.52 -5.29 9.59
CA VAL A 264 -4.19 -4.00 9.79
C VAL A 264 -5.48 -3.95 8.98
N SER A 265 -6.49 -3.25 9.51
CA SER A 265 -7.78 -3.08 8.85
C SER A 265 -7.77 -1.97 7.79
N GLU A 266 -8.82 -1.91 6.97
CA GLU A 266 -9.00 -0.85 5.97
C GLU A 266 -9.14 0.55 6.61
N ASP A 267 -9.73 0.62 7.81
CA ASP A 267 -9.86 1.87 8.58
C ASP A 267 -8.50 2.34 9.09
N GLU A 268 -7.67 1.41 9.59
CA GLU A 268 -6.31 1.72 10.05
C GLU A 268 -5.41 2.17 8.90
N LEU A 269 -5.53 1.53 7.72
CA LEU A 269 -4.85 1.96 6.49
C LEU A 269 -5.28 3.39 6.08
N SER A 270 -6.57 3.68 6.14
CA SER A 270 -7.11 5.01 5.81
C SER A 270 -6.60 6.10 6.76
N ALA A 271 -6.57 5.81 8.07
CA ALA A 271 -6.01 6.71 9.07
C ALA A 271 -4.51 6.95 8.85
N ALA A 272 -3.75 5.91 8.50
CA ALA A 272 -2.33 6.01 8.21
C ALA A 272 -2.03 6.87 6.97
N LEU A 273 -2.83 6.72 5.90
CA LEU A 273 -2.73 7.54 4.70
C LEU A 273 -2.95 9.02 5.00
N LEU A 274 -4.02 9.32 5.74
CA LEU A 274 -4.34 10.68 6.15
C LEU A 274 -3.21 11.28 7.00
N LEU A 275 -2.66 10.52 7.95
CA LEU A 275 -1.52 10.98 8.76
C LEU A 275 -0.27 11.24 7.92
N CYS A 276 0.06 10.35 6.97
CA CYS A 276 1.20 10.56 6.08
C CYS A 276 1.04 11.86 5.27
N LEU A 277 -0.16 12.11 4.75
CA LEU A 277 -0.47 13.32 4.00
C LEU A 277 -0.41 14.58 4.89
N GLU A 278 -1.04 14.56 6.06
CA GLU A 278 -1.23 15.74 6.90
C GLU A 278 -0.01 16.07 7.77
N ARG A 279 0.67 15.05 8.29
CA ARG A 279 1.74 15.21 9.28
C ARG A 279 3.13 14.99 8.69
N ALA A 280 3.29 13.99 7.82
CA ALA A 280 4.56 13.73 7.15
C ALA A 280 4.71 14.51 5.83
N LYS A 281 3.62 15.04 5.27
CA LYS A 281 3.58 15.73 3.97
C LYS A 281 4.06 14.84 2.81
N LEU A 282 3.82 13.55 2.94
CA LEU A 282 4.18 12.53 1.95
C LEU A 282 2.91 11.93 1.35
N VAL A 283 2.88 11.89 0.01
CA VAL A 283 1.88 11.11 -0.72
C VAL A 283 2.37 9.66 -0.75
N VAL A 284 1.59 8.78 -0.14
CA VAL A 284 1.86 7.33 -0.07
C VAL A 284 0.64 6.57 -0.57
N GLU A 285 0.84 5.39 -1.14
CA GLU A 285 -0.24 4.47 -1.48
C GLU A 285 -0.63 3.62 -0.25
N PRO A 286 -1.81 2.97 -0.21
CA PRO A 286 -2.24 2.25 0.98
C PRO A 286 -1.27 1.13 1.41
N ALA A 287 -0.69 0.40 0.45
CA ALA A 287 0.36 -0.59 0.73
C ALA A 287 1.58 0.04 1.42
N GLY A 288 2.03 1.20 0.94
CA GLY A 288 3.13 1.97 1.52
C GLY A 288 2.83 2.53 2.91
N ALA A 289 1.57 2.79 3.22
CA ALA A 289 1.15 3.27 4.55
C ALA A 289 0.97 2.15 5.57
N SER A 290 0.99 0.87 5.18
CA SER A 290 0.70 -0.26 6.08
C SER A 290 1.60 -0.32 7.33
N PRO A 291 2.92 0.00 7.29
CA PRO A 291 3.72 0.09 8.52
C PRO A 291 3.25 1.18 9.47
N VAL A 292 2.82 2.33 8.94
CA VAL A 292 2.29 3.43 9.76
C VAL A 292 0.95 3.04 10.37
N ALA A 293 0.09 2.30 9.64
CA ALA A 293 -1.16 1.77 10.19
C ALA A 293 -0.91 0.87 11.41
N ALA A 294 0.11 0.00 11.34
CA ALA A 294 0.48 -0.85 12.47
C ALA A 294 1.01 -0.06 13.68
N LEU A 295 1.75 1.04 13.44
CA LEU A 295 2.18 1.94 14.52
C LEU A 295 0.99 2.66 15.18
N LEU A 296 -0.03 3.04 14.40
CA LEU A 296 -1.21 3.72 14.94
C LEU A 296 -2.14 2.79 15.70
N SER A 297 -2.29 1.55 15.25
CA SER A 297 -3.19 0.60 15.91
C SER A 297 -2.68 0.13 17.28
N ARG A 298 -1.35 -0.02 17.43
CA ARG A 298 -0.73 -0.49 18.69
C ARG A 298 0.57 0.25 19.01
N PRO A 299 0.53 1.57 19.27
CA PRO A 299 1.74 2.38 19.39
C PRO A 299 2.70 1.91 20.49
N GLY A 300 2.20 1.44 21.64
CA GLY A 300 3.02 0.96 22.75
C GLY A 300 3.62 -0.45 22.58
N SER A 301 3.54 -1.05 21.39
CA SER A 301 3.97 -2.44 21.14
C SER A 301 5.27 -2.57 20.34
N PHE A 302 6.01 -1.47 20.20
CA PHE A 302 7.25 -1.40 19.42
C PHE A 302 8.41 -0.90 20.29
N GLU A 303 9.56 -1.56 20.18
CA GLU A 303 10.80 -1.09 20.80
C GLU A 303 11.52 -0.16 19.82
N GLY A 304 11.76 1.09 20.23
CA GLY A 304 12.40 2.09 19.37
C GLY A 304 13.91 2.26 19.60
N PRO A 305 14.60 2.98 18.71
CA PRO A 305 14.08 3.68 17.53
C PRO A 305 13.45 2.75 16.46
N VAL A 306 12.32 3.18 15.89
CA VAL A 306 11.52 2.42 14.94
C VAL A 306 11.64 3.02 13.54
N VAL A 307 11.81 2.17 12.52
CA VAL A 307 11.83 2.57 11.12
C VAL A 307 10.65 1.94 10.39
N ALA A 308 9.70 2.76 9.92
CA ALA A 308 8.58 2.34 9.11
C ALA A 308 8.86 2.55 7.61
N VAL A 309 8.72 1.50 6.80
CA VAL A 309 9.05 1.56 5.36
C VAL A 309 7.85 2.02 4.54
N LEU A 310 7.92 3.23 3.97
CA LEU A 310 6.92 3.74 3.05
C LEU A 310 7.16 3.18 1.64
N SER A 311 6.67 1.97 1.38
CA SER A 311 7.08 1.18 0.20
C SER A 311 6.75 1.80 -1.16
N GLY A 312 5.74 2.66 -1.25
CA GLY A 312 5.33 3.26 -2.52
C GLY A 312 4.33 4.40 -2.38
N GLY A 313 4.21 5.19 -3.45
CA GLY A 313 3.38 6.39 -3.55
C GLY A 313 2.46 6.45 -4.77
N ASN A 314 2.37 5.37 -5.55
CA ASN A 314 1.62 5.33 -6.81
C ASN A 314 0.12 5.08 -6.60
N VAL A 315 -0.52 6.05 -5.99
CA VAL A 315 -1.95 6.03 -5.70
C VAL A 315 -2.76 6.66 -6.83
N ASP A 316 -3.86 6.01 -7.22
CA ASP A 316 -4.83 6.60 -8.13
C ASP A 316 -5.53 7.79 -7.45
N PRO A 317 -5.63 8.97 -8.08
CA PRO A 317 -6.25 10.14 -7.46
C PRO A 317 -7.70 9.94 -7.02
N VAL A 318 -8.49 9.14 -7.73
CA VAL A 318 -9.89 8.84 -7.38
C VAL A 318 -9.93 7.92 -6.15
N LEU A 319 -9.05 6.92 -6.09
CA LEU A 319 -8.88 6.11 -4.88
C LEU A 319 -8.43 6.97 -3.70
N MET A 320 -7.44 7.84 -3.88
CA MET A 320 -6.95 8.76 -2.85
C MET A 320 -8.09 9.63 -2.31
N GLN A 321 -8.91 10.24 -3.17
CA GLN A 321 -10.05 11.04 -2.74
C GLN A 321 -11.03 10.23 -1.87
N ARG A 322 -11.36 9.00 -2.28
CA ARG A 322 -12.28 8.13 -1.53
C ARG A 322 -11.70 7.76 -0.15
N VAL A 323 -10.42 7.40 -0.10
CA VAL A 323 -9.76 6.99 1.13
C VAL A 323 -9.54 8.16 2.08
N LEU A 324 -9.19 9.35 1.58
CA LEU A 324 -9.10 10.56 2.41
C LEU A 324 -10.46 10.92 3.01
N ARG A 325 -11.55 10.84 2.23
CA ARG A 325 -12.90 11.05 2.75
C ARG A 325 -13.25 10.03 3.85
N HIS A 326 -12.92 8.77 3.64
CA HIS A 326 -13.11 7.71 4.63
C HIS A 326 -12.32 7.97 5.92
N GLY A 327 -11.03 8.31 5.80
CA GLY A 327 -10.17 8.66 6.93
C GLY A 327 -10.65 9.90 7.69
N MET A 328 -11.13 10.93 6.99
CA MET A 328 -11.74 12.11 7.61
C MET A 328 -13.03 11.76 8.35
N ALA A 329 -13.88 10.89 7.80
CA ALA A 329 -15.08 10.41 8.47
C ALA A 329 -14.74 9.63 9.74
N ALA A 330 -13.76 8.72 9.69
CA ALA A 330 -13.29 7.97 10.86
C ALA A 330 -12.74 8.87 11.98
N GLN A 331 -12.15 10.02 11.63
CA GLN A 331 -11.69 11.03 12.58
C GLN A 331 -12.78 12.01 13.04
N GLY A 332 -14.05 11.80 12.64
CA GLY A 332 -15.15 12.69 12.98
C GLY A 332 -15.03 14.08 12.34
N ARG A 333 -14.35 14.18 11.19
CA ARG A 333 -14.24 15.43 10.40
C ARG A 333 -15.21 15.49 9.23
N TYR A 334 -15.89 14.38 8.95
CA TYR A 334 -16.99 14.30 8.00
C TYR A 334 -18.13 13.53 8.66
N LEU A 335 -19.32 14.12 8.66
CA LEU A 335 -20.51 13.55 9.29
C LEU A 335 -21.63 13.48 8.26
N ALA A 336 -22.13 12.28 7.99
CA ALA A 336 -23.36 12.08 7.24
C ALA A 336 -24.50 11.80 8.22
N VAL A 337 -25.59 12.55 8.13
CA VAL A 337 -26.78 12.34 8.95
C VAL A 337 -28.03 12.35 8.09
N ARG A 338 -28.97 11.44 8.39
CA ARG A 338 -30.30 11.45 7.78
C ARG A 338 -31.32 11.95 8.78
N LEU A 339 -32.16 12.85 8.33
CA LEU A 339 -33.12 13.56 9.18
C LEU A 339 -34.50 13.48 8.54
N ARG A 340 -35.53 13.32 9.37
CA ARG A 340 -36.91 13.56 8.93
C ARG A 340 -37.33 14.99 9.25
N LEU A 341 -38.02 15.62 8.31
CA LEU A 341 -38.55 16.97 8.44
C LEU A 341 -39.98 17.02 7.91
N THR A 342 -40.76 17.97 8.42
CA THR A 342 -42.06 18.31 7.85
C THR A 342 -41.86 19.08 6.54
N ASP A 343 -42.47 18.62 5.45
CA ASP A 343 -42.30 19.22 4.12
C ASP A 343 -43.17 20.49 3.99
N ARG A 344 -42.63 21.62 4.45
CA ARG A 344 -43.25 22.94 4.34
C ARG A 344 -42.21 24.00 3.96
N PRO A 345 -42.63 25.11 3.29
CA PRO A 345 -41.72 26.22 2.99
C PRO A 345 -40.96 26.70 4.24
N GLY A 346 -39.65 26.90 4.09
CA GLY A 346 -38.75 27.36 5.17
C GLY A 346 -38.21 26.26 6.09
N ALA A 347 -38.72 25.03 6.06
CA ALA A 347 -38.25 23.96 6.97
C ALA A 347 -36.75 23.65 6.83
N LEU A 348 -36.24 23.60 5.60
CA LEU A 348 -34.82 23.40 5.33
C LEU A 348 -33.99 24.61 5.80
N ALA A 349 -34.48 25.83 5.64
CA ALA A 349 -33.78 27.03 6.12
C ALA A 349 -33.64 27.03 7.65
N THR A 350 -34.68 26.59 8.38
CA THR A 350 -34.61 26.40 9.83
C THR A 350 -33.59 25.35 10.22
N LEU A 351 -33.55 24.21 9.52
CA LEU A 351 -32.57 23.15 9.75
C LEU A 351 -31.14 23.66 9.57
N LEU A 352 -30.86 24.35 8.46
CA LEU A 352 -29.56 24.96 8.21
C LEU A 352 -29.20 26.02 9.25
N GLY A 353 -30.19 26.74 9.78
CA GLY A 353 -30.02 27.68 10.89
C GLY A 353 -29.49 27.00 12.17
N VAL A 354 -30.00 25.81 12.51
CA VAL A 354 -29.50 25.03 13.67
C VAL A 354 -28.03 24.65 13.48
N LEU A 355 -27.67 24.18 12.28
CA LEU A 355 -26.29 23.79 11.95
C LEU A 355 -25.33 25.00 11.99
N SER A 356 -25.80 26.17 11.57
CA SER A 356 -25.02 27.40 11.63
C SER A 356 -24.67 27.82 13.06
N VAL A 357 -25.53 27.52 14.05
CA VAL A 357 -25.28 27.87 15.46
C VAL A 357 -24.12 27.05 16.04
N VAL A 358 -24.00 25.79 15.64
CA VAL A 358 -22.92 24.89 16.07
C VAL A 358 -21.68 24.96 15.18
N ASP A 359 -21.65 25.88 14.21
CA ASP A 359 -20.53 26.05 13.27
C ASP A 359 -20.19 24.78 12.48
N ALA A 360 -21.23 24.05 12.06
CA ALA A 360 -21.14 22.91 11.15
C ALA A 360 -21.27 23.37 9.70
N ASN A 361 -20.25 23.10 8.89
CA ASN A 361 -20.25 23.46 7.48
C ASN A 361 -20.98 22.39 6.65
N VAL A 362 -21.90 22.82 5.78
CA VAL A 362 -22.74 21.90 4.98
C VAL A 362 -22.10 21.72 3.61
N LEU A 363 -21.72 20.49 3.30
CA LEU A 363 -21.07 20.13 2.03
C LEU A 363 -22.07 19.71 0.97
N ASP A 364 -23.09 18.94 1.37
CA ASP A 364 -24.16 18.48 0.47
C ASP A 364 -25.48 18.34 1.23
N VAL A 365 -26.57 18.58 0.51
CA VAL A 365 -27.94 18.42 1.01
C VAL A 365 -28.74 17.68 -0.05
N SER A 366 -29.15 16.46 0.25
CA SER A 366 -30.09 15.70 -0.57
C SER A 366 -31.45 15.66 0.09
N HIS A 367 -32.50 15.94 -0.67
CA HIS A 367 -33.86 16.04 -0.19
C HIS A 367 -34.74 15.03 -0.93
N VAL A 368 -35.26 14.04 -0.21
CA VAL A 368 -36.05 12.93 -0.76
C VAL A 368 -37.49 13.04 -0.26
N ARG A 369 -38.44 13.09 -1.21
CA ARG A 369 -39.88 13.17 -0.96
C ARG A 369 -40.66 11.93 -1.42
N THR A 370 -39.96 10.97 -2.02
CA THR A 370 -40.56 9.83 -2.72
C THR A 370 -40.27 8.48 -2.07
N ASP A 371 -39.71 8.46 -0.85
CA ASP A 371 -39.52 7.21 -0.09
C ASP A 371 -40.89 6.71 0.41
N PRO A 372 -41.29 5.44 0.12
CA PRO A 372 -42.57 4.87 0.54
C PRO A 372 -42.80 4.83 2.06
N ARG A 373 -41.76 5.03 2.87
CA ARG A 373 -41.81 5.04 4.35
C ARG A 373 -42.09 6.43 4.93
N LEU A 374 -42.18 7.46 4.08
CA LEU A 374 -42.51 8.83 4.49
C LEU A 374 -44.02 9.04 4.57
N GLY A 375 -44.47 9.76 5.60
CA GLY A 375 -45.83 10.29 5.63
C GLY A 375 -46.08 11.30 4.50
N LEU A 376 -47.35 11.54 4.15
CA LEU A 376 -47.76 12.48 3.08
C LEU A 376 -47.21 13.91 3.24
N THR A 377 -46.79 14.31 4.44
CA THR A 377 -46.24 15.63 4.76
C THR A 377 -44.81 15.56 5.30
N GLU A 378 -44.13 14.43 5.11
CA GLU A 378 -42.76 14.23 5.55
C GLU A 378 -41.80 14.23 4.36
N ALA A 379 -40.61 14.74 4.61
CA ALA A 379 -39.48 14.55 3.72
C ALA A 379 -38.26 14.07 4.51
N GLU A 380 -37.37 13.36 3.84
CA GLU A 380 -36.08 12.98 4.37
C GLU A 380 -35.01 13.93 3.79
N VAL A 381 -34.16 14.46 4.66
CA VAL A 381 -32.95 15.18 4.25
C VAL A 381 -31.74 14.40 4.70
N GLU A 382 -30.89 14.07 3.74
CA GLU A 382 -29.54 13.58 3.99
C GLU A 382 -28.59 14.78 3.92
N LEU A 383 -27.86 15.01 5.02
CA LEU A 383 -26.85 16.07 5.11
C LEU A 383 -25.47 15.45 5.16
N HIS A 384 -24.56 16.01 4.38
CA HIS A 384 -23.13 15.75 4.51
C HIS A 384 -22.46 16.99 5.07
N LEU A 385 -21.83 16.85 6.23
CA LEU A 385 -21.29 17.93 7.03
C LEU A 385 -19.78 17.79 7.21
N GLU A 386 -19.08 18.91 7.20
CA GLU A 386 -17.71 19.00 7.69
C GLU A 386 -17.73 19.38 9.18
N THR A 387 -17.06 18.56 9.98
CA THR A 387 -17.02 18.66 11.44
C THR A 387 -15.57 18.77 11.93
N LYS A 388 -15.39 19.07 13.22
CA LYS A 388 -14.07 19.39 13.80
C LYS A 388 -13.49 18.24 14.64
N GLY A 389 -14.03 17.05 14.49
CA GLY A 389 -13.70 15.87 15.28
C GLY A 389 -14.91 15.30 16.03
N PRO A 390 -14.72 14.19 16.77
CA PRO A 390 -15.81 13.43 17.37
C PRO A 390 -16.67 14.22 18.36
N ALA A 391 -16.06 15.14 19.12
CA ALA A 391 -16.78 16.01 20.05
C ALA A 391 -17.74 16.95 19.32
N HIS A 392 -17.30 17.53 18.20
CA HIS A 392 -18.15 18.40 17.38
C HIS A 392 -19.25 17.59 16.68
N CYS A 393 -18.99 16.35 16.25
CA CYS A 393 -20.05 15.47 15.76
C CYS A 393 -21.15 15.23 16.81
N ALA A 394 -20.75 15.01 18.07
CA ALA A 394 -21.70 14.81 19.16
C ALA A 394 -22.52 16.07 19.45
N GLU A 395 -21.88 17.24 19.43
CA GLU A 395 -22.52 18.55 19.57
C GLU A 395 -23.56 18.79 18.45
N VAL A 396 -23.19 18.56 17.19
CA VAL A 396 -24.11 18.67 16.04
C VAL A 396 -25.30 17.73 16.21
N GLY A 397 -25.04 16.46 16.55
CA GLY A 397 -26.11 15.48 16.76
C GLY A 397 -27.01 15.82 17.96
N GLN A 398 -26.49 16.51 18.98
CA GLN A 398 -27.28 17.00 20.10
C GLN A 398 -28.15 18.19 19.72
N ALA A 399 -27.58 19.20 19.05
CA ALA A 399 -28.32 20.38 18.59
C ALA A 399 -29.48 20.02 17.65
N LEU A 400 -29.28 19.05 16.75
CA LEU A 400 -30.33 18.53 15.88
C LEU A 400 -31.47 17.86 16.67
N ARG A 401 -31.15 17.08 17.71
CA ARG A 401 -32.15 16.43 18.57
C ARG A 401 -32.90 17.44 19.43
N GLU A 402 -32.21 18.44 19.99
CA GLU A 402 -32.81 19.52 20.78
C GLU A 402 -33.75 20.40 19.94
N ALA A 403 -33.44 20.59 18.66
CA ALA A 403 -34.31 21.26 17.70
C ALA A 403 -35.52 20.40 17.23
N GLY A 404 -35.66 19.17 17.73
CA GLY A 404 -36.79 18.28 17.46
C GLY A 404 -36.63 17.40 16.22
N TYR A 405 -35.44 17.33 15.60
CA TYR A 405 -35.20 16.44 14.48
C TYR A 405 -34.93 15.01 14.94
N THR A 406 -35.52 14.04 14.24
CA THR A 406 -35.18 12.62 14.42
C THR A 406 -33.98 12.29 13.55
N VAL A 407 -32.82 12.08 14.17
CA VAL A 407 -31.58 11.67 13.51
C VAL A 407 -31.60 10.15 13.30
N MET A 408 -31.55 9.73 12.05
CA MET A 408 -31.41 8.34 11.64
C MET A 408 -29.91 8.09 11.36
N GLY A 409 -29.39 7.01 11.97
CA GLY A 409 -27.97 6.65 11.94
C GLY A 409 -27.45 6.22 10.58
#